data_AF-G7MEI6-F1
#
_entry.id   AF-G7MEI6-F1
#
_cell.length_a   1.000
_cell.length_b   1.000
_cell.length_c   1.000
_cell.angle_alpha   90.00
_cell.angle_beta   90.00
_cell.angle_gamma   90.00
#
_symmetry.space_group_name_H-M   'P 1'
#
loop_
_entity.id
_entity.type
_entity.pdbx_description
1 polymer ?
#
loop_
_entity_poly.entity_id
_entity_poly.type
_entity_poly.pdbx_seq_one_letter_code
_entity_poly.pdbx_strand_id
1 'polypeptide(L)'
;RRLLQQVGTVAQLWIYPVKSCKGVPVSEAECTAMGLRSGNLRDRFWLVINQEGNMVTARQEPRLVLISLTCDGDTLTLSAAYTKDLLLPIKTPTTNAVRKCRVHGLEIEGRDCGEAAAQWITSFLKSQSYRLVHFEPHMRPRHPHQIADLFRPKDQIAYSDTSPFMILSEASLADLNSRLEKKVKATNFRPNIVISGCDVYAEDSWDELLIGDVELKRLMACSRCILTTVDPDTGVMSRKEPLETLKSYRQCDPSERKLYGKSPLFGQYFVLENPGTIKVGDPVYLLGQ
;
A
#
# COMPACT_ATOMS: atom_id res chain seq x y z
N ARG A 1 12.82 -6.21 32.39
CA ARG A 1 13.39 -6.37 31.02
C ARG A 1 12.25 -6.85 30.15
N ARG A 2 11.86 -6.12 29.10
CA ARG A 2 10.87 -6.64 28.13
C ARG A 2 11.44 -7.93 27.53
N LEU A 3 10.66 -9.00 27.52
CA LEU A 3 11.10 -10.27 26.92
C LEU A 3 10.94 -10.12 25.40
N LEU A 4 12.05 -10.18 24.66
CA LEU A 4 12.05 -10.11 23.20
C LEU A 4 12.05 -11.53 22.66
N GLN A 5 10.97 -11.93 22.00
CA GLN A 5 10.88 -13.20 21.28
C GLN A 5 10.96 -12.92 19.79
N GLN A 6 11.95 -13.48 19.10
CA GLN A 6 11.98 -13.40 17.64
C GLN A 6 10.83 -14.23 17.07
N VAL A 7 9.99 -13.60 16.24
CA VAL A 7 8.82 -14.22 15.61
C VAL A 7 8.93 -14.31 14.09
N GLY A 8 9.98 -13.73 13.50
CA GLY A 8 10.24 -13.82 12.07
C GLY A 8 11.44 -12.99 11.63
N THR A 9 11.54 -12.79 10.32
CA THR A 9 12.57 -11.96 9.65
C THR A 9 11.92 -11.17 8.53
N VAL A 10 12.32 -9.92 8.30
CA VAL A 10 11.84 -9.12 7.16
C VAL A 10 12.32 -9.76 5.86
N ALA A 11 11.40 -10.26 5.06
CA ALA A 11 11.69 -10.92 3.78
C ALA A 11 11.67 -9.94 2.60
N GLN A 12 10.70 -9.00 2.59
CA GLN A 12 10.52 -8.05 1.49
C GLN A 12 10.01 -6.72 2.01
N LEU A 13 10.46 -5.63 1.39
CA LEU A 13 9.93 -4.29 1.60
C LEU A 13 9.42 -3.72 0.26
N TRP A 14 8.22 -3.17 0.30
CA TRP A 14 7.53 -2.63 -0.87
C TRP A 14 6.99 -1.24 -0.60
N ILE A 15 7.35 -0.30 -1.46
CA ILE A 15 6.75 1.03 -1.53
C ILE A 15 5.86 1.07 -2.77
N TYR A 16 4.66 1.62 -2.66
CA TYR A 16 3.78 1.83 -3.81
C TYR A 16 3.57 3.34 -4.00
N PRO A 17 4.47 4.04 -4.70
CA PRO A 17 4.49 5.50 -4.74
C PRO A 17 3.18 6.08 -5.27
N VAL A 18 2.66 5.51 -6.36
CA VAL A 18 1.36 5.89 -6.93
C VAL A 18 0.29 4.90 -6.48
N LYS A 19 -0.82 5.43 -5.96
CA LYS A 19 -1.97 4.61 -5.53
C LYS A 19 -2.43 3.68 -6.66
N SER A 20 -2.50 2.38 -6.35
CA SER A 20 -2.90 1.29 -7.26
C SER A 20 -1.90 0.91 -8.36
N CYS A 21 -0.76 1.58 -8.47
CA CYS A 21 0.27 1.26 -9.45
C CYS A 21 1.26 0.19 -8.95
N LYS A 22 2.25 -0.16 -9.77
CA LYS A 22 3.28 -1.16 -9.46
C LYS A 22 4.06 -0.77 -8.20
N GLY A 23 4.43 -1.77 -7.40
CA GLY A 23 5.29 -1.59 -6.24
C GLY A 23 6.75 -1.50 -6.63
N VAL A 24 7.52 -0.76 -5.84
CA VAL A 24 8.98 -0.64 -5.90
C VAL A 24 9.56 -1.50 -4.77
N PRO A 25 10.22 -2.62 -5.07
CA PRO A 25 10.92 -3.40 -4.06
C PRO A 25 12.17 -2.64 -3.60
N VAL A 26 12.43 -2.63 -2.30
CA VAL A 26 13.60 -1.98 -1.70
C VAL A 26 14.26 -2.91 -0.68
N SER A 27 15.58 -2.79 -0.50
CA SER A 27 16.31 -3.55 0.53
C SER A 27 16.25 -2.88 1.91
N GLU A 28 15.97 -1.58 1.94
CA GLU A 28 15.83 -0.79 3.16
C GLU A 28 14.80 0.33 2.98
N ALA A 29 14.12 0.70 4.06
CA ALA A 29 13.16 1.79 4.07
C ALA A 29 13.06 2.44 5.46
N GLU A 30 12.86 3.75 5.48
CA GLU A 30 12.51 4.50 6.67
C GLU A 30 11.02 4.30 6.99
N CYS A 31 10.71 3.99 8.24
CA CYS A 31 9.36 3.93 8.77
C CYS A 31 8.95 5.31 9.26
N THR A 32 8.10 6.00 8.50
CA THR A 32 7.53 7.31 8.87
C THR A 32 6.10 7.14 9.40
N ALA A 33 5.57 8.12 10.12
CA ALA A 33 4.20 8.06 10.62
C ALA A 33 3.13 7.85 9.51
N MET A 34 3.47 8.17 8.26
CA MET A 34 2.59 8.02 7.08
C MET A 34 2.94 6.81 6.19
N GLY A 35 3.81 5.91 6.65
CA GLY A 35 4.24 4.72 5.91
C GLY A 35 5.71 4.72 5.54
N LEU A 36 6.10 3.76 4.69
CA LEU A 36 7.49 3.59 4.24
C LEU A 36 7.97 4.73 3.34
N ARG A 37 9.26 5.07 3.47
CA ARG A 37 10.01 5.99 2.61
C ARG A 37 11.35 5.38 2.19
N SER A 38 11.72 5.55 0.95
CA SER A 38 13.06 5.24 0.44
C SER A 38 13.52 6.39 -0.45
N GLY A 39 14.48 7.17 0.05
CA GLY A 39 14.83 8.46 -0.54
C GLY A 39 13.60 9.35 -0.70
N ASN A 40 13.30 9.70 -1.94
CA ASN A 40 12.17 10.55 -2.29
C ASN A 40 10.86 9.80 -2.56
N LEU A 41 10.90 8.47 -2.65
CA LEU A 41 9.70 7.66 -2.81
C LEU A 41 9.05 7.45 -1.46
N ARG A 42 7.79 7.87 -1.33
CA ARG A 42 6.96 7.65 -0.16
C ARG A 42 5.69 6.90 -0.54
N ASP A 43 5.22 6.09 0.39
CA ASP A 43 4.15 5.15 0.13
C ASP A 43 2.79 5.82 -0.13
N ARG A 44 2.25 5.64 -1.35
CA ARG A 44 1.02 6.26 -1.84
C ARG A 44 1.01 7.79 -1.69
N PHE A 45 2.13 8.45 -2.02
CA PHE A 45 2.24 9.91 -2.09
C PHE A 45 1.86 10.50 -3.45
N TRP A 46 1.58 9.65 -4.44
CA TRP A 46 0.99 10.06 -5.72
C TRP A 46 -0.38 9.40 -5.94
N LEU A 47 -1.25 10.11 -6.65
CA LEU A 47 -2.61 9.70 -6.94
C LEU A 47 -2.97 10.03 -8.39
N VAL A 48 -3.63 9.08 -9.06
CA VAL A 48 -4.33 9.37 -10.32
C VAL A 48 -5.74 9.84 -10.00
N ILE A 49 -6.14 10.97 -10.56
CA ILE A 49 -7.47 11.55 -10.41
C ILE A 49 -8.15 11.75 -11.77
N ASN A 50 -9.48 11.69 -11.78
CA ASN A 50 -10.30 12.07 -12.92
C ASN A 50 -10.57 13.60 -12.93
N GLN A 51 -11.37 14.06 -13.90
CA GLN A 51 -11.68 15.49 -14.07
C GLN A 51 -12.42 16.09 -12.88
N GLU A 52 -13.20 15.29 -12.14
CA GLU A 52 -13.91 15.73 -10.93
C GLU A 52 -13.04 15.65 -9.65
N GLY A 53 -11.76 15.26 -9.77
CA GLY A 53 -10.85 15.11 -8.63
C GLY A 53 -11.03 13.81 -7.84
N ASN A 54 -11.84 12.88 -8.31
CA ASN A 54 -12.02 11.58 -7.65
C ASN A 54 -10.84 10.65 -7.93
N MET A 55 -10.45 9.85 -6.93
CA MET A 55 -9.42 8.83 -7.10
C MET A 55 -9.76 7.85 -8.23
N VAL A 56 -8.75 7.51 -9.02
CA VAL A 56 -8.79 6.41 -9.98
C VAL A 56 -7.95 5.28 -9.40
N THR A 57 -8.55 4.10 -9.24
CA THR A 57 -7.89 2.94 -8.64
C THR A 57 -7.91 1.75 -9.60
N ALA A 58 -7.15 0.70 -9.30
CA ALA A 58 -7.15 -0.53 -10.10
C ALA A 58 -8.49 -1.29 -10.08
N ARG A 59 -9.47 -0.83 -9.28
CA ARG A 59 -10.87 -1.28 -9.37
C ARG A 59 -11.56 -0.73 -10.63
N GLN A 60 -11.21 0.49 -11.03
CA GLN A 60 -11.73 1.17 -12.22
C GLN A 60 -10.80 0.93 -13.43
N GLU A 61 -9.50 1.07 -13.23
CA GLU A 61 -8.47 0.98 -14.26
C GLU A 61 -7.42 -0.08 -13.86
N PRO A 62 -7.71 -1.39 -14.07
CA PRO A 62 -6.82 -2.47 -13.62
C PRO A 62 -5.40 -2.36 -14.17
N ARG A 63 -5.24 -1.80 -15.37
CA ARG A 63 -3.95 -1.54 -16.02
C ARG A 63 -3.05 -0.56 -15.26
N LEU A 64 -3.55 0.18 -14.27
CA LEU A 64 -2.71 1.00 -13.38
C LEU A 64 -1.58 0.19 -12.74
N VAL A 65 -1.81 -1.10 -12.41
CA VAL A 65 -0.78 -1.95 -11.79
C VAL A 65 0.45 -2.17 -12.69
N LEU A 66 0.34 -1.87 -13.98
CA LEU A 66 1.42 -1.98 -14.96
C LEU A 66 2.32 -0.76 -15.00
N ILE A 67 1.84 0.38 -14.49
CA ILE A 67 2.59 1.63 -14.41
C ILE A 67 3.54 1.55 -13.22
N SER A 68 4.83 1.79 -13.43
CA SER A 68 5.80 2.01 -12.35
C SER A 68 6.21 3.47 -12.27
N LEU A 69 6.41 3.96 -11.05
CA LEU A 69 7.09 5.21 -10.77
C LEU A 69 8.35 4.88 -9.98
N THR A 70 9.52 5.03 -10.60
CA THR A 70 10.82 4.86 -9.94
C THR A 70 11.53 6.20 -9.83
N CYS A 71 12.59 6.24 -9.03
CA CYS A 71 13.37 7.45 -8.79
C CYS A 71 14.85 7.13 -8.92
N ASP A 72 15.58 7.95 -9.67
CA ASP A 72 17.04 7.96 -9.72
C ASP A 72 17.53 9.40 -9.55
N GLY A 73 18.25 9.67 -8.46
CA GLY A 73 18.58 11.02 -8.01
C GLY A 73 17.34 11.91 -7.89
N ASP A 74 17.31 12.99 -8.68
CA ASP A 74 16.22 13.98 -8.74
C ASP A 74 15.24 13.74 -9.91
N THR A 75 15.34 12.59 -10.59
CA THR A 75 14.49 12.26 -11.74
C THR A 75 13.55 11.11 -11.41
N LEU A 76 12.25 11.36 -11.56
CA LEU A 76 11.21 10.35 -11.53
C LEU A 76 11.01 9.77 -12.93
N THR A 77 10.86 8.46 -13.03
CA THR A 77 10.55 7.77 -14.29
C THR A 77 9.20 7.08 -14.20
N LEU A 78 8.24 7.53 -15.01
CA LEU A 78 7.01 6.79 -15.30
C LEU A 78 7.28 5.82 -16.45
N SER A 79 7.06 4.53 -16.20
CA SER A 79 7.24 3.48 -17.19
C SER A 79 6.06 2.53 -17.23
N ALA A 80 5.75 2.04 -18.42
CA ALA A 80 4.79 0.97 -18.66
C ALA A 80 5.16 0.26 -19.97
N ALA A 81 4.90 -1.05 -20.06
CA ALA A 81 5.26 -1.84 -21.24
C ALA A 81 4.70 -1.22 -22.53
N TYR A 82 5.51 -1.23 -23.59
CA TYR A 82 5.19 -0.71 -24.92
C TYR A 82 4.86 0.80 -24.97
N THR A 83 5.27 1.56 -23.95
CA THR A 83 5.15 3.03 -23.89
C THR A 83 6.54 3.62 -23.69
N LYS A 84 6.85 4.72 -24.37
CA LYS A 84 8.10 5.46 -24.10
C LYS A 84 8.05 6.01 -22.68
N ASP A 85 9.10 5.77 -21.91
CA ASP A 85 9.21 6.28 -20.54
C ASP A 85 9.12 7.81 -20.50
N LEU A 86 8.47 8.32 -19.47
CA LEU A 86 8.38 9.75 -19.20
C LEU A 86 9.24 10.09 -17.98
N LEU A 87 10.18 11.01 -18.18
CA LEU A 87 10.99 11.58 -17.12
C LEU A 87 10.31 12.83 -16.56
N LEU A 88 10.24 12.91 -15.23
CA LEU A 88 9.65 14.03 -14.49
C LEU A 88 10.64 14.52 -13.43
N PRO A 89 10.68 15.83 -13.15
CA PRO A 89 11.45 16.33 -12.01
C PRO A 89 10.80 15.86 -10.71
N ILE A 90 11.61 15.58 -9.71
CA ILE A 90 11.12 15.17 -8.40
C ILE A 90 10.39 16.27 -7.64
N LYS A 91 10.87 17.50 -7.81
CA LYS A 91 10.23 18.71 -7.32
C LYS A 91 9.31 19.23 -8.41
N THR A 92 8.03 18.95 -8.28
CA THR A 92 7.01 19.56 -9.12
C THR A 92 7.05 21.09 -8.95
N PRO A 93 6.98 21.88 -10.04
CA PRO A 93 6.92 23.33 -9.93
C PRO A 93 5.77 23.78 -9.03
N THR A 94 6.06 24.68 -8.08
CA THR A 94 5.05 25.20 -7.14
C THR A 94 3.97 26.03 -7.82
N THR A 95 4.21 26.45 -9.07
CA THR A 95 3.24 27.11 -9.96
C THR A 95 2.15 26.16 -10.46
N ASN A 96 2.36 24.84 -10.41
CA ASN A 96 1.34 23.88 -10.79
C ASN A 96 0.17 23.94 -9.80
N ALA A 97 -1.06 23.75 -10.29
CA ALA A 97 -2.25 23.84 -9.46
C ALA A 97 -2.25 22.81 -8.32
N VAL A 98 -2.71 23.23 -7.14
CA VAL A 98 -3.16 22.29 -6.10
C VAL A 98 -4.59 21.90 -6.42
N ARG A 99 -4.84 20.58 -6.53
CA ARG A 99 -6.17 20.03 -6.81
C ARG A 99 -6.79 19.54 -5.52
N LYS A 100 -8.07 19.85 -5.31
CA LYS A 100 -8.89 19.15 -4.31
C LYS A 100 -9.25 17.79 -4.86
N CYS A 101 -8.90 16.75 -4.12
CA CYS A 101 -9.10 15.35 -4.51
C CYS A 101 -10.03 14.65 -3.52
N ARG A 102 -10.63 13.53 -3.94
CA ARG A 102 -11.45 12.68 -3.07
C ARG A 102 -10.92 11.24 -3.05
N VAL A 103 -10.53 10.77 -1.88
CA VAL A 103 -10.06 9.38 -1.65
C VAL A 103 -10.97 8.73 -0.62
N HIS A 104 -11.72 7.71 -1.05
CA HIS A 104 -12.72 7.03 -0.22
C HIS A 104 -13.72 8.00 0.44
N GLY A 105 -14.21 8.97 -0.34
CA GLY A 105 -15.18 9.98 0.13
C GLY A 105 -14.58 11.17 0.87
N LEU A 106 -13.37 11.04 1.43
CA LEU A 106 -12.69 12.09 2.19
C LEU A 106 -11.87 13.01 1.27
N GLU A 107 -11.86 14.30 1.59
CA GLU A 107 -11.08 15.30 0.85
C GLU A 107 -9.61 15.27 1.24
N ILE A 108 -8.74 15.45 0.24
CA ILE A 108 -7.29 15.59 0.39
C ILE A 108 -6.76 16.37 -0.81
N GLU A 109 -5.67 17.11 -0.63
CA GLU A 109 -5.06 17.89 -1.70
C GLU A 109 -3.95 17.11 -2.42
N GLY A 110 -3.60 17.58 -3.61
CA GLY A 110 -2.43 17.11 -4.34
C GLY A 110 -1.96 18.12 -5.38
N ARG A 111 -0.64 18.33 -5.46
CA ARG A 111 0.00 19.15 -6.47
C ARG A 111 -0.02 18.43 -7.81
N ASP A 112 -0.59 19.07 -8.81
CA ASP A 112 -0.65 18.56 -10.17
C ASP A 112 0.76 18.35 -10.77
N CYS A 113 1.07 17.15 -11.27
CA CYS A 113 2.39 16.77 -11.79
C CYS A 113 2.64 17.24 -13.25
N GLY A 114 1.78 18.10 -13.80
CA GLY A 114 1.94 18.70 -15.11
C GLY A 114 1.27 17.92 -16.24
N GLU A 115 1.20 18.55 -17.40
CA GLU A 115 0.45 18.08 -18.56
C GLU A 115 1.07 16.81 -19.18
N ALA A 116 2.40 16.71 -19.21
CA ALA A 116 3.10 15.54 -19.72
C ALA A 116 2.71 14.26 -18.97
N ALA A 117 2.62 14.31 -17.63
CA ALA A 117 2.20 13.18 -16.81
C ALA A 117 0.74 12.80 -17.07
N ALA A 118 -0.14 13.78 -17.25
CA ALA A 118 -1.55 13.53 -17.57
C ALA A 118 -1.73 12.86 -18.92
N GLN A 119 -1.09 13.41 -19.96
CA GLN A 119 -1.16 12.86 -21.31
C GLN A 119 -0.60 11.45 -21.34
N TRP A 120 0.54 11.21 -20.70
CA TRP A 120 1.17 9.89 -20.66
C TRP A 120 0.26 8.84 -20.01
N ILE A 121 -0.32 9.12 -18.84
CA ILE A 121 -1.24 8.18 -18.16
C ILE A 121 -2.50 7.96 -18.98
N THR A 122 -3.10 9.03 -19.49
CA THR A 122 -4.33 8.98 -20.28
C THR A 122 -4.13 8.15 -21.55
N SER A 123 -3.01 8.37 -22.26
CA SER A 123 -2.66 7.62 -23.47
C SER A 123 -2.38 6.15 -23.19
N PHE A 124 -1.67 5.81 -22.11
CA PHE A 124 -1.39 4.42 -21.75
C PHE A 124 -2.66 3.63 -21.40
N LEU A 125 -3.59 4.28 -20.68
CA LEU A 125 -4.86 3.67 -20.27
C LEU A 125 -5.91 3.70 -21.39
N LYS A 126 -5.75 4.53 -22.42
CA LYS A 126 -6.72 4.75 -23.50
C LYS A 126 -8.12 5.07 -22.95
N SER A 127 -8.16 5.96 -21.97
CA SER A 127 -9.36 6.26 -21.19
C SER A 127 -9.68 7.75 -21.23
N GLN A 128 -10.61 8.19 -20.38
CA GLN A 128 -10.88 9.60 -20.13
C GLN A 128 -9.65 10.33 -19.59
N SER A 129 -9.68 11.66 -19.61
CA SER A 129 -8.58 12.50 -19.13
C SER A 129 -8.32 12.29 -17.64
N TYR A 130 -7.07 11.93 -17.33
CA TYR A 130 -6.59 11.76 -15.97
C TYR A 130 -5.45 12.71 -15.65
N ARG A 131 -5.28 13.04 -14.36
CA ARG A 131 -4.12 13.78 -13.85
C ARG A 131 -3.38 12.94 -12.82
N LEU A 132 -2.06 13.07 -12.79
CA LEU A 132 -1.24 12.63 -11.65
C LEU A 132 -1.08 13.80 -10.69
N VAL A 133 -1.33 13.57 -9.41
CA VAL A 133 -1.07 14.55 -8.33
C VAL A 133 -0.13 13.96 -7.29
N HIS A 134 0.63 14.83 -6.62
CA HIS A 134 1.59 14.49 -5.57
C HIS A 134 1.19 15.17 -4.25
N PHE A 135 1.21 14.43 -3.15
CA PHE A 135 0.97 14.96 -1.80
C PHE A 135 2.22 15.66 -1.26
N GLU A 136 2.10 16.94 -0.89
CA GLU A 136 3.19 17.72 -0.29
C GLU A 136 3.05 17.73 1.25
N PRO A 137 4.14 17.64 2.05
CA PRO A 137 4.05 17.50 3.50
C PRO A 137 3.33 18.63 4.27
N HIS A 138 3.15 19.81 3.66
CA HIS A 138 2.39 20.92 4.27
C HIS A 138 0.89 20.82 4.02
N MET A 139 0.45 19.96 3.09
CA MET A 139 -0.97 19.71 2.84
C MET A 139 -1.58 18.93 4.00
N ARG A 140 -2.88 19.11 4.23
CA ARG A 140 -3.58 18.36 5.28
C ARG A 140 -3.67 16.88 4.91
N PRO A 141 -3.15 15.95 5.75
CA PRO A 141 -3.25 14.51 5.50
C PRO A 141 -4.68 14.00 5.76
N ARG A 142 -4.96 12.78 5.29
CA ARG A 142 -6.14 12.02 5.72
C ARG A 142 -5.87 11.36 7.07
N HIS A 143 -6.91 11.24 7.89
CA HIS A 143 -6.83 10.65 9.23
C HIS A 143 -7.52 9.29 9.26
N PRO A 144 -6.78 8.18 9.45
CA PRO A 144 -7.35 6.84 9.55
C PRO A 144 -8.46 6.68 10.60
N HIS A 145 -8.42 7.45 11.69
CA HIS A 145 -9.46 7.45 12.73
C HIS A 145 -10.87 7.81 12.18
N GLN A 146 -10.94 8.59 11.10
CA GLN A 146 -12.21 8.89 10.42
C GLN A 146 -12.75 7.73 9.58
N ILE A 147 -11.92 6.71 9.33
CA ILE A 147 -12.24 5.52 8.54
C ILE A 147 -12.57 4.34 9.46
N ALA A 148 -11.77 4.16 10.51
CA ALA A 148 -12.01 3.18 11.58
C ALA A 148 -11.54 3.76 12.92
N ASP A 149 -12.39 3.68 13.94
CA ASP A 149 -12.19 4.29 15.26
C ASP A 149 -11.03 3.69 16.07
N LEU A 150 -10.58 2.49 15.71
CA LEU A 150 -9.39 1.82 16.26
C LEU A 150 -8.08 2.59 16.04
N PHE A 151 -8.01 3.44 15.01
CA PHE A 151 -6.85 4.30 14.77
C PHE A 151 -6.84 5.50 15.71
N ARG A 152 -5.65 5.99 16.05
CA ARG A 152 -5.47 7.13 16.94
C ARG A 152 -5.78 8.42 16.17
N PRO A 153 -6.30 9.47 16.81
CA PRO A 153 -6.54 10.77 16.14
C PRO A 153 -5.28 11.38 15.50
N LYS A 154 -4.10 11.07 16.03
CA LYS A 154 -2.80 11.52 15.51
C LYS A 154 -2.30 10.76 14.28
N ASP A 155 -2.90 9.61 13.95
CA ASP A 155 -2.46 8.81 12.80
C ASP A 155 -2.79 9.54 11.50
N GLN A 156 -1.91 9.43 10.52
CA GLN A 156 -1.97 10.20 9.27
C GLN A 156 -1.58 9.32 8.08
N ILE A 157 -2.25 9.52 6.95
CA ILE A 157 -1.93 8.89 5.66
C ILE A 157 -2.10 9.91 4.53
N ALA A 158 -1.38 9.69 3.42
CA ALA A 158 -1.64 10.38 2.17
C ALA A 158 -2.79 9.66 1.43
N TYR A 159 -2.47 8.94 0.35
CA TYR A 159 -3.46 8.31 -0.50
C TYR A 159 -3.64 6.79 -0.26
N SER A 160 -3.05 6.22 0.79
CA SER A 160 -3.31 4.83 1.23
C SER A 160 -4.80 4.61 1.54
N ASP A 161 -5.27 3.36 1.52
CA ASP A 161 -6.70 3.07 1.79
C ASP A 161 -7.07 3.46 3.23
N THR A 162 -6.41 2.82 4.21
CA THR A 162 -6.73 2.98 5.64
C THR A 162 -5.50 3.16 6.51
N SER A 163 -4.42 2.41 6.30
CA SER A 163 -3.28 2.33 7.23
C SER A 163 -1.98 2.87 6.64
N PRO A 164 -1.06 3.42 7.46
CA PRO A 164 0.32 3.73 7.06
C PRO A 164 1.12 2.49 6.65
N PHE A 165 0.89 1.34 7.31
CA PHE A 165 1.58 0.08 7.00
C PHE A 165 0.60 -1.08 6.89
N MET A 166 0.89 -1.98 5.96
CA MET A 166 0.30 -3.32 5.88
C MET A 166 1.41 -4.37 5.96
N ILE A 167 1.27 -5.32 6.88
CA ILE A 167 2.16 -6.46 7.07
C ILE A 167 1.47 -7.74 6.59
N LEU A 168 2.21 -8.65 5.99
CA LEU A 168 1.76 -9.98 5.58
C LEU A 168 2.88 -11.00 5.77
N SER A 169 2.59 -12.22 6.21
CA SER A 169 3.61 -13.27 6.27
C SER A 169 3.72 -14.09 4.98
N GLU A 170 4.92 -14.59 4.68
CA GLU A 170 5.13 -15.57 3.60
C GLU A 170 4.37 -16.87 3.88
N ALA A 171 4.22 -17.25 5.16
CA ALA A 171 3.45 -18.42 5.57
C ALA A 171 1.96 -18.30 5.23
N SER A 172 1.34 -17.14 5.50
CA SER A 172 -0.03 -16.84 5.07
C SER A 172 -0.18 -16.89 3.55
N LEU A 173 0.80 -16.36 2.80
CA LEU A 173 0.80 -16.43 1.33
C LEU A 173 0.94 -17.86 0.81
N ALA A 174 1.80 -18.67 1.43
CA ALA A 174 1.99 -20.07 1.06
C ALA A 174 0.72 -20.89 1.33
N ASP A 175 0.05 -20.69 2.47
CA ASP A 175 -1.21 -21.38 2.78
C ASP A 175 -2.31 -21.03 1.77
N LEU A 176 -2.48 -19.75 1.44
CA LEU A 176 -3.44 -19.37 0.39
C LEU A 176 -3.06 -20.01 -0.96
N ASN A 177 -1.78 -19.96 -1.34
CA ASN A 177 -1.31 -20.58 -2.56
C ASN A 177 -1.52 -22.10 -2.59
N SER A 178 -1.47 -22.80 -1.47
CA SER A 178 -1.78 -24.24 -1.40
C SER A 178 -3.23 -24.56 -1.80
N ARG A 179 -4.13 -23.59 -1.67
CA ARG A 179 -5.59 -23.69 -1.95
C ARG A 179 -5.98 -23.17 -3.33
N LEU A 180 -5.03 -22.63 -4.10
CA LEU A 180 -5.28 -22.01 -5.41
C LEU A 180 -4.74 -22.85 -6.57
N GLU A 181 -5.49 -22.90 -7.67
CA GLU A 181 -4.99 -23.44 -8.95
C GLU A 181 -3.93 -22.51 -9.55
N LYS A 182 -4.30 -21.25 -9.83
CA LYS A 182 -3.36 -20.19 -10.24
C LYS A 182 -2.77 -19.51 -9.02
N LYS A 183 -1.46 -19.71 -8.80
CA LYS A 183 -0.74 -19.11 -7.67
C LYS A 183 -0.65 -17.59 -7.82
N VAL A 184 -0.64 -16.91 -6.69
CA VAL A 184 -0.54 -15.45 -6.54
C VAL A 184 0.72 -15.06 -5.78
N LYS A 185 1.14 -13.80 -5.94
CA LYS A 185 2.32 -13.24 -5.27
C LYS A 185 1.87 -12.28 -4.15
N ALA A 186 2.77 -11.91 -3.25
CA ALA A 186 2.52 -10.88 -2.24
C ALA A 186 2.02 -9.56 -2.88
N THR A 187 2.49 -9.25 -4.09
CA THR A 187 2.10 -8.05 -4.86
C THR A 187 0.62 -7.98 -5.21
N ASN A 188 -0.12 -9.10 -5.27
CA ASN A 188 -1.58 -9.11 -5.36
C ASN A 188 -2.24 -8.46 -4.13
N PHE A 189 -1.61 -8.57 -2.96
CA PHE A 189 -2.13 -8.08 -1.69
C PHE A 189 -1.56 -6.73 -1.26
N ARG A 190 -0.48 -6.30 -1.90
CA ARG A 190 0.16 -5.00 -1.72
C ARG A 190 0.62 -4.67 -0.28
N PRO A 191 1.21 -5.63 0.47
CA PRO A 191 1.80 -5.34 1.76
C PRO A 191 3.00 -4.41 1.60
N ASN A 192 3.32 -3.65 2.64
CA ASN A 192 4.54 -2.88 2.72
C ASN A 192 5.71 -3.73 3.22
N ILE A 193 5.43 -4.61 4.19
CA ILE A 193 6.42 -5.46 4.86
C ILE A 193 5.94 -6.90 4.73
N VAL A 194 6.80 -7.75 4.17
CA VAL A 194 6.58 -9.20 4.14
C VAL A 194 7.52 -9.86 5.14
N ILE A 195 6.99 -10.72 6.01
CA ILE A 195 7.76 -11.39 7.07
C ILE A 195 7.83 -12.89 6.81
N SER A 196 9.01 -13.49 6.95
CA SER A 196 9.25 -14.94 6.84
C SER A 196 9.62 -15.56 8.19
N GLY A 197 9.72 -16.89 8.22
CA GLY A 197 10.18 -17.63 9.40
C GLY A 197 9.15 -17.69 10.55
N CYS A 198 7.86 -17.68 10.22
CA CYS A 198 6.77 -17.75 11.18
C CYS A 198 5.70 -18.78 10.76
N ASP A 199 4.78 -19.09 11.67
CA ASP A 199 3.62 -19.93 11.38
C ASP A 199 2.61 -19.20 10.49
N VAL A 200 1.71 -19.97 9.87
CA VAL A 200 0.64 -19.44 9.02
C VAL A 200 -0.27 -18.52 9.84
N TYR A 201 -0.54 -17.31 9.33
CA TYR A 201 -1.36 -16.29 10.00
C TYR A 201 -0.81 -15.79 11.34
N ALA A 202 0.46 -16.05 11.65
CA ALA A 202 1.07 -15.56 12.90
C ALA A 202 0.97 -14.04 13.05
N GLU A 203 0.94 -13.28 11.95
CA GLU A 203 0.76 -11.83 12.00
C GLU A 203 -0.55 -11.38 12.65
N ASP A 204 -1.58 -12.22 12.66
CA ASP A 204 -2.88 -11.91 13.25
C ASP A 204 -2.79 -11.71 14.77
N SER A 205 -1.77 -12.29 15.43
CA SER A 205 -1.55 -12.21 16.89
C SER A 205 -0.42 -11.27 17.32
N TRP A 206 0.29 -10.64 16.37
CA TRP A 206 1.40 -9.75 16.69
C TRP A 206 0.91 -8.34 17.03
N ASP A 207 0.64 -8.08 18.30
CA ASP A 207 0.11 -6.77 18.73
C ASP A 207 1.14 -5.64 18.64
N GLU A 208 2.38 -5.88 19.07
CA GLU A 208 3.47 -4.91 19.04
C GLU A 208 4.77 -5.56 18.56
N LEU A 209 5.36 -4.98 17.51
CA LEU A 209 6.56 -5.50 16.87
C LEU A 209 7.72 -4.52 17.04
N LEU A 210 8.92 -5.08 17.22
CA LEU A 210 10.20 -4.38 17.13
C LEU A 210 11.01 -4.94 15.96
N ILE A 211 11.44 -4.07 15.05
CA ILE A 211 12.27 -4.39 13.88
C ILE A 211 13.40 -3.35 13.80
N GLY A 212 14.63 -3.76 14.10
CA GLY A 212 15.70 -2.79 14.39
C GLY A 212 15.31 -1.89 15.56
N ASP A 213 15.27 -0.58 15.34
CA ASP A 213 14.76 0.40 16.32
C ASP A 213 13.28 0.75 16.11
N VAL A 214 12.64 0.23 15.07
CA VAL A 214 11.26 0.58 14.72
C VAL A 214 10.28 -0.22 15.56
N GLU A 215 9.39 0.49 16.27
CA GLU A 215 8.25 -0.11 16.96
C GLU A 215 6.97 0.11 16.15
N LEU A 216 6.24 -0.98 15.87
CA LEU A 216 4.97 -0.97 15.15
C LEU A 216 3.86 -1.58 16.00
N LYS A 217 2.68 -0.97 16.00
CA LYS A 217 1.50 -1.45 16.73
C LYS A 217 0.39 -1.88 15.76
N ARG A 218 -0.09 -3.10 15.92
CA ARG A 218 -1.21 -3.66 15.16
C ARG A 218 -2.50 -3.03 15.62
N LEU A 219 -3.38 -2.70 14.67
CA LEU A 219 -4.70 -2.16 14.98
C LEU A 219 -5.83 -3.08 14.54
N MET A 220 -5.80 -3.58 13.31
CA MET A 220 -6.86 -4.41 12.76
C MET A 220 -6.38 -5.21 11.54
N ALA A 221 -7.15 -6.22 11.16
CA ALA A 221 -6.90 -6.99 9.95
C ALA A 221 -7.15 -6.15 8.67
N CYS A 222 -6.45 -6.51 7.60
CA CYS A 222 -6.71 -5.97 6.27
C CYS A 222 -7.82 -6.78 5.58
N SER A 223 -8.99 -6.17 5.44
CA SER A 223 -10.10 -6.72 4.66
C SER A 223 -9.81 -6.66 3.16
N ARG A 224 -10.03 -7.77 2.45
CA ARG A 224 -9.66 -7.89 1.02
C ARG A 224 -10.80 -7.53 0.10
N CYS A 225 -10.47 -6.84 -0.99
CA CYS A 225 -11.41 -6.43 -2.04
C CYS A 225 -10.97 -6.96 -3.41
N ILE A 226 -11.79 -6.69 -4.44
CA ILE A 226 -11.58 -7.18 -5.82
C ILE A 226 -10.22 -6.79 -6.42
N LEU A 227 -9.51 -5.79 -5.89
CA LEU A 227 -8.18 -5.43 -6.37
C LEU A 227 -7.21 -6.62 -6.32
N THR A 228 -7.36 -7.54 -5.35
CA THR A 228 -6.49 -8.72 -5.25
C THR A 228 -6.55 -9.64 -6.47
N THR A 229 -7.62 -9.53 -7.28
CA THR A 229 -7.86 -10.35 -8.46
C THR A 229 -7.25 -9.75 -9.73
N VAL A 230 -6.68 -8.54 -9.64
CA VAL A 230 -5.89 -7.95 -10.72
C VAL A 230 -4.52 -8.58 -10.73
N ASP A 231 -4.18 -9.22 -11.86
CA ASP A 231 -2.88 -9.80 -12.10
C ASP A 231 -1.82 -8.67 -12.27
N PRO A 232 -0.79 -8.58 -11.40
CA PRO A 232 0.15 -7.46 -11.42
C PRO A 232 1.04 -7.41 -12.67
N ASP A 233 1.19 -8.52 -13.38
CA ASP A 233 2.08 -8.66 -14.52
C ASP A 233 1.33 -8.35 -15.84
N THR A 234 0.02 -8.59 -15.88
CA THR A 234 -0.81 -8.40 -17.09
C THR A 234 -1.83 -7.26 -17.00
N GLY A 235 -2.15 -6.78 -15.79
CA GLY A 235 -3.18 -5.77 -15.56
C GLY A 235 -4.60 -6.26 -15.86
N VAL A 236 -4.81 -7.57 -15.95
CA VAL A 236 -6.11 -8.20 -16.21
C VAL A 236 -6.76 -8.56 -14.87
N MET A 237 -8.01 -8.14 -14.68
CA MET A 237 -8.82 -8.52 -13.52
C MET A 237 -9.44 -9.91 -13.76
N SER A 238 -9.19 -10.86 -12.85
CA SER A 238 -9.77 -12.20 -12.92
C SER A 238 -11.25 -12.22 -12.52
N ARG A 239 -11.94 -13.33 -12.86
CA ARG A 239 -13.36 -13.57 -12.52
C ARG A 239 -13.65 -13.79 -11.03
N LYS A 240 -12.67 -13.63 -10.13
CA LYS A 240 -12.75 -13.31 -8.69
C LYS A 240 -11.64 -13.99 -7.87
N GLU A 241 -10.80 -14.88 -8.41
CA GLU A 241 -9.67 -15.44 -7.65
C GLU A 241 -8.52 -14.42 -7.49
N PRO A 242 -7.85 -14.35 -6.33
CA PRO A 242 -7.91 -15.28 -5.19
C PRO A 242 -8.97 -14.95 -4.12
N LEU A 243 -9.88 -14.00 -4.41
CA LEU A 243 -10.81 -13.46 -3.42
C LEU A 243 -11.91 -14.45 -3.02
N GLU A 244 -12.42 -15.27 -3.94
CA GLU A 244 -13.41 -16.31 -3.59
C GLU A 244 -12.79 -17.39 -2.69
N THR A 245 -11.58 -17.85 -3.01
CA THR A 245 -10.85 -18.75 -2.11
C THR A 245 -10.66 -18.12 -0.74
N LEU A 246 -10.24 -16.87 -0.63
CA LEU A 246 -10.15 -16.20 0.67
C LEU A 246 -11.51 -16.12 1.40
N LYS A 247 -12.60 -15.83 0.69
CA LYS A 247 -13.95 -15.78 1.29
C LYS A 247 -14.41 -17.11 1.87
N SER A 248 -13.88 -18.24 1.41
CA SER A 248 -14.32 -19.56 1.86
C SER A 248 -13.78 -19.92 3.25
N TYR A 249 -12.64 -19.37 3.67
CA TYR A 249 -11.99 -19.78 4.94
C TYR A 249 -11.36 -18.66 5.78
N ARG A 250 -11.27 -17.43 5.26
CA ARG A 250 -10.69 -16.27 5.99
C ARG A 250 -11.73 -15.21 6.37
N GLN A 251 -12.98 -15.62 6.62
CA GLN A 251 -14.00 -14.71 7.15
C GLN A 251 -13.67 -14.33 8.59
N CYS A 252 -14.02 -13.11 9.00
CA CYS A 252 -13.95 -12.72 10.40
C CYS A 252 -14.92 -13.52 11.27
N ASP A 253 -14.63 -13.58 12.57
CA ASP A 253 -15.57 -14.10 13.56
C ASP A 253 -16.89 -13.28 13.50
N PRO A 254 -18.08 -13.92 13.67
CA PRO A 254 -19.35 -13.20 13.72
C PRO A 254 -19.38 -11.98 14.65
N SER A 255 -18.64 -12.02 15.77
CA SER A 255 -18.53 -10.92 16.73
C SER A 255 -17.82 -9.68 16.17
N GLU A 256 -16.93 -9.85 15.18
CA GLU A 256 -16.15 -8.75 14.56
C GLU A 256 -16.78 -8.21 13.28
N ARG A 257 -17.96 -8.72 12.87
CA ARG A 257 -18.62 -8.34 11.61
C ARG A 257 -18.95 -6.86 11.50
N LYS A 258 -19.10 -6.14 12.61
CA LYS A 258 -19.30 -4.69 12.59
C LYS A 258 -18.13 -3.96 11.90
N LEU A 259 -16.91 -4.47 12.07
CA LEU A 259 -15.70 -3.88 11.53
C LEU A 259 -15.38 -4.38 10.11
N TYR A 260 -15.48 -5.69 9.87
CA TYR A 260 -15.00 -6.29 8.62
C TYR A 260 -16.12 -6.69 7.63
N GLY A 261 -17.37 -6.72 8.09
CA GLY A 261 -18.50 -7.20 7.30
C GLY A 261 -18.33 -8.66 6.88
N LYS A 262 -18.44 -8.93 5.58
CA LYS A 262 -18.23 -10.25 4.95
C LYS A 262 -16.95 -10.33 4.12
N SER A 263 -16.03 -9.39 4.34
CA SER A 263 -14.77 -9.36 3.60
C SER A 263 -13.78 -10.31 4.27
N PRO A 264 -13.06 -11.15 3.51
CA PRO A 264 -12.06 -12.00 4.11
C PRO A 264 -10.83 -11.19 4.56
N LEU A 265 -10.13 -11.71 5.56
CA LEU A 265 -8.99 -11.06 6.22
C LEU A 265 -7.68 -11.66 5.75
N PHE A 266 -6.76 -10.82 5.25
CA PHE A 266 -5.44 -11.29 4.80
C PHE A 266 -4.39 -10.18 4.90
N GLY A 267 -3.45 -10.35 5.83
CA GLY A 267 -2.53 -9.33 6.30
C GLY A 267 -3.15 -8.38 7.34
N GLN A 268 -2.30 -7.58 7.97
CA GLN A 268 -2.63 -6.78 9.15
C GLN A 268 -2.18 -5.33 8.99
N TYR A 269 -2.97 -4.41 9.53
CA TYR A 269 -2.66 -2.98 9.53
C TYR A 269 -1.93 -2.58 10.80
N PHE A 270 -0.82 -1.87 10.61
CA PHE A 270 0.04 -1.38 11.68
C PHE A 270 0.23 0.14 11.59
N VAL A 271 0.46 0.75 12.74
CA VAL A 271 0.87 2.16 12.89
C VAL A 271 2.23 2.24 13.56
N LEU A 272 2.89 3.39 13.40
CA LEU A 272 4.20 3.64 13.99
C LEU A 272 4.08 4.04 15.46
N GLU A 273 4.92 3.43 16.31
CA GLU A 273 5.17 3.89 17.68
C GLU A 273 6.54 4.55 17.81
N ASN A 274 7.59 3.95 17.23
CA ASN A 274 8.93 4.53 17.18
C ASN A 274 9.49 4.55 15.75
N PRO A 275 9.93 5.71 15.22
CA PRO A 275 10.51 5.82 13.88
C PRO A 275 11.90 5.20 13.80
N GLY A 276 12.35 4.89 12.59
CA GLY A 276 13.66 4.33 12.31
C GLY A 276 13.71 3.72 10.91
N THR A 277 14.76 2.95 10.65
CA THR A 277 14.97 2.26 9.37
C THR A 277 14.86 0.77 9.58
N ILE A 278 14.15 0.10 8.68
CA ILE A 278 14.10 -1.37 8.60
C ILE A 278 14.74 -1.84 7.30
N LYS A 279 15.30 -3.05 7.34
CA LYS A 279 16.01 -3.68 6.21
C LYS A 279 15.49 -5.09 6.00
N VAL A 280 15.57 -5.55 4.75
CA VAL A 280 15.43 -6.98 4.45
C VAL A 280 16.53 -7.74 5.20
N GLY A 281 16.15 -8.80 5.89
CA GLY A 281 17.01 -9.58 6.77
C GLY A 281 16.96 -9.17 8.25
N ASP A 282 16.29 -8.06 8.60
CA ASP A 282 16.17 -7.68 10.01
C ASP A 282 15.31 -8.71 10.78
N PRO A 283 15.73 -9.14 11.97
CA PRO A 283 14.89 -9.96 12.84
C PRO A 283 13.67 -9.16 13.31
N VAL A 284 12.53 -9.85 13.38
CA VAL A 284 11.28 -9.28 13.89
C VAL A 284 11.04 -9.85 15.28
N TYR A 285 10.93 -8.98 16.28
CA TYR A 285 10.64 -9.36 17.66
C TYR A 285 9.22 -8.98 18.04
N LEU A 286 8.53 -9.88 18.72
CA LEU A 286 7.29 -9.58 19.43
C LEU A 286 7.62 -8.94 20.78
N LEU A 287 7.03 -7.78 21.04
CA LEU A 287 7.13 -7.12 22.34
C LEU A 287 6.11 -7.75 23.29
N GLY A 288 6.60 -8.42 24.34
CA GLY A 288 5.73 -8.91 25.42
C GLY A 288 5.14 -7.75 26.23
N GLN A 289 3.91 -7.95 26.74
CA GLN A 289 3.35 -7.13 27.82
C GLN A 289 4.14 -7.33 29.12
#